data_AF-A0A956XN96-F1
#
_entry.id   AF-A0A956XN96-F1
#
_cell.length_a   1.000
_cell.length_b   1.000
_cell.length_c   1.000
_cell.angle_alpha   90.00
_cell.angle_beta   90.00
_cell.angle_gamma   90.00
#
_symmetry.space_group_name_H-M   'P 1'
#
loop_
_entity.id
_entity.type
_entity.pdbx_description
1 polymer ?
#
loop_
_entity_poly.entity_id
_entity_poly.type
_entity_poly.pdbx_seq_one_letter_code
_entity_poly.pdbx_strand_id
1 'polypeptide(L)'
;MEYFNISKEILIDKLKHIKASGWIHTNRPNNDGAVGNTLEDLLEIPENNLAIANTVDWELKTQRKKANSLITLFHQDPEPRILESVVSRLLLSYYGWPHKEAGKKYPETEMSFRSTTYGNRFTDRGFTIKVNSLSRKIEFVFNPEKLTKRGINSGVKMLAVTVETRRKR
;
A
#
# COMPACT_ATOMS: atom_id res chain seq x y z
N MET A 1 8.92 7.67 -25.15
CA MET A 1 8.20 8.20 -23.98
C MET A 1 9.13 9.17 -23.31
N GLU A 2 8.75 10.44 -23.27
CA GLU A 2 9.50 11.47 -22.56
C GLU A 2 9.21 11.28 -21.06
N TYR A 3 10.23 10.97 -20.26
CA TYR A 3 10.05 10.81 -18.83
C TYR A 3 9.82 12.18 -18.20
N PHE A 4 8.69 12.34 -17.52
CA PHE A 4 8.43 13.56 -16.75
C PHE A 4 9.48 13.68 -15.65
N ASN A 5 10.27 14.76 -15.67
CA ASN A 5 11.27 15.02 -14.65
C ASN A 5 11.04 16.38 -13.99
N ILE A 6 11.11 16.40 -12.66
CA ILE A 6 10.98 17.60 -11.83
C ILE A 6 12.17 17.64 -10.89
N SER A 7 12.91 18.75 -10.87
CA SER A 7 14.03 18.88 -9.94
C SER A 7 13.51 18.97 -8.50
N LYS A 8 14.40 18.67 -7.55
CA LYS A 8 14.10 18.74 -6.11
C LYS A 8 13.58 20.13 -5.71
N GLU A 9 14.24 21.17 -6.20
CA GLU A 9 13.95 22.57 -5.87
C GLU A 9 12.56 22.95 -6.38
N ILE A 10 12.27 22.62 -7.64
CA ILE A 10 10.96 22.87 -8.26
C ILE A 10 9.86 22.09 -7.53
N LEU A 11 10.10 20.82 -7.20
CA LEU A 11 9.14 20.00 -6.46
C LEU A 11 8.84 20.59 -5.08
N ILE A 12 9.87 21.00 -4.34
CA ILE A 12 9.70 21.65 -3.03
C ILE A 12 8.87 22.93 -3.15
N ASP A 13 9.15 23.76 -4.15
CA ASP A 13 8.44 25.02 -4.33
C ASP A 13 7.00 24.82 -4.79
N LYS A 14 6.72 23.84 -5.67
CA LYS A 14 5.34 23.43 -6.01
C LYS A 14 4.59 22.95 -4.76
N LEU A 15 5.21 22.10 -3.92
CA LEU A 15 4.59 21.61 -2.68
C LEU A 15 4.30 22.73 -1.67
N LYS A 16 5.19 23.72 -1.55
CA LYS A 16 4.94 24.92 -0.72
C LYS A 16 3.76 25.73 -1.25
N HIS A 17 3.66 25.93 -2.56
CA HIS A 17 2.53 26.63 -3.18
C HIS A 17 1.21 25.89 -2.91
N ILE A 18 1.18 24.58 -3.14
CA ILE A 18 0.00 23.73 -2.85
C ILE A 18 -0.42 23.86 -1.38
N LYS A 19 0.54 23.84 -0.46
CA LYS A 19 0.27 24.05 0.97
C LYS A 19 -0.31 25.44 1.25
N ALA A 20 0.21 26.49 0.60
CA ALA A 20 -0.25 27.86 0.77
C ALA A 20 -1.66 28.10 0.20
N SER A 21 -2.08 27.34 -0.81
CA SER A 21 -3.44 27.39 -1.38
C SER A 21 -4.54 26.91 -0.42
N GLY A 22 -4.18 26.31 0.72
CA GLY A 22 -5.13 25.90 1.75
C GLY A 22 -5.95 24.68 1.35
N TRP A 23 -7.27 24.76 1.53
CA TRP A 23 -8.17 23.63 1.25
C TRP A 23 -8.45 23.49 -0.24
N ILE A 24 -8.05 22.35 -0.82
CA ILE A 24 -8.25 22.05 -2.24
C ILE A 24 -9.42 21.07 -2.41
N HIS A 25 -10.35 21.41 -3.31
CA HIS A 25 -11.44 20.52 -3.68
C HIS A 25 -10.92 19.41 -4.60
N THR A 26 -11.32 18.17 -4.35
CA THR A 26 -10.97 17.03 -5.20
C THR A 26 -12.19 16.58 -5.99
N ASN A 27 -12.01 16.39 -7.30
CA ASN A 27 -13.00 15.80 -8.19
C ASN A 27 -12.85 14.27 -8.29
N ARG A 28 -11.81 13.70 -7.66
CA ARG A 28 -11.55 12.25 -7.65
C ARG A 28 -12.45 11.62 -6.53
N PRO A 29 -13.26 10.59 -6.84
CA PRO A 29 -14.20 10.00 -5.87
C PRO A 29 -13.53 9.39 -4.63
N ASN A 30 -14.31 9.09 -3.57
CA ASN A 30 -13.88 8.61 -2.23
C ASN A 30 -13.15 7.23 -2.20
N ASN A 31 -12.13 7.01 -3.02
CA ASN A 31 -11.24 5.86 -2.88
C ASN A 31 -10.00 6.21 -2.04
N ASP A 32 -9.26 5.20 -1.58
CA ASP A 32 -8.05 5.39 -0.76
C ASP A 32 -6.94 6.14 -1.53
N GLY A 33 -6.94 6.06 -2.86
CA GLY A 33 -6.01 6.74 -3.75
C GLY A 33 -6.31 8.22 -4.03
N ALA A 34 -7.51 8.72 -3.71
CA ALA A 34 -7.99 10.02 -4.17
C ALA A 34 -7.06 11.19 -3.80
N VAL A 35 -6.39 11.10 -2.65
CA VAL A 35 -5.41 12.11 -2.22
C VAL A 35 -4.17 12.09 -3.10
N GLY A 36 -3.66 10.91 -3.43
CA GLY A 36 -2.48 10.74 -4.29
C GLY A 36 -2.76 11.32 -5.66
N ASN A 37 -3.88 10.90 -6.26
CA ASN A 37 -4.29 11.38 -7.57
C ASN A 37 -4.52 12.91 -7.57
N THR A 38 -5.06 13.49 -6.49
CA THR A 38 -5.21 14.95 -6.39
C THR A 38 -3.86 15.65 -6.36
N LEU A 39 -2.87 15.11 -5.64
CA LEU A 39 -1.53 15.68 -5.61
C LEU A 39 -0.84 15.57 -6.97
N GLU A 40 -0.99 14.43 -7.66
CA GLU A 40 -0.49 14.22 -9.02
C GLU A 40 -1.10 15.24 -9.99
N ASP A 41 -2.43 15.43 -9.94
CA ASP A 41 -3.14 16.42 -10.74
C ASP A 41 -2.58 17.84 -10.50
N LEU A 42 -2.34 18.22 -9.23
CA LEU A 42 -1.79 19.53 -8.86
C LEU A 42 -0.32 19.74 -9.26
N LEU A 43 0.44 18.65 -9.37
CA LEU A 43 1.84 18.68 -9.80
C LEU A 43 2.00 18.53 -11.31
N GLU A 44 0.89 18.30 -12.02
CA GLU A 44 0.81 18.02 -13.46
C GLU A 44 1.57 16.73 -13.83
N ILE A 45 1.55 15.75 -12.92
CA ILE A 45 2.15 14.44 -13.14
C ILE A 45 1.12 13.56 -13.87
N PRO A 46 1.42 13.06 -15.08
CA PRO A 46 0.54 12.15 -15.78
C PRO A 46 0.34 10.86 -14.99
N GLU A 47 -0.92 10.44 -14.85
CA GLU A 47 -1.25 9.15 -14.24
C GLU A 47 -0.66 8.03 -15.10
N ASN A 48 0.15 7.17 -14.47
CA ASN A 48 0.69 5.99 -15.12
C ASN A 48 0.40 4.74 -14.28
N ASN A 49 0.01 3.65 -14.94
CA ASN A 49 -0.31 2.37 -14.28
C ASN A 49 0.92 1.45 -14.17
N LEU A 50 2.11 1.97 -14.45
CA LEU A 50 3.34 1.21 -14.41
C LEU A 50 3.88 1.22 -12.99
N ALA A 51 4.54 0.13 -12.57
CA ALA A 51 5.24 0.07 -11.29
C ALA A 51 6.58 0.82 -11.34
N ILE A 52 6.54 2.07 -11.81
CA ILE A 52 7.68 2.97 -11.93
C ILE A 52 7.45 4.19 -11.02
N ALA A 53 8.54 4.88 -10.71
CA ALA A 53 8.45 6.10 -9.94
C ALA A 53 7.62 7.17 -10.67
N ASN A 54 6.91 8.03 -9.92
CA ASN A 54 6.14 9.15 -10.49
C ASN A 54 6.98 10.06 -11.39
N THR A 55 8.25 10.23 -11.06
CA THR A 55 9.24 10.94 -11.88
C THR A 55 10.53 10.13 -11.99
N VAL A 56 11.51 10.59 -12.77
CA VAL A 56 12.83 9.94 -12.87
C VAL A 56 13.47 9.75 -11.49
N ASP A 57 13.33 10.74 -10.62
CA ASP A 57 14.05 10.82 -9.35
C ASP A 57 13.17 10.58 -8.10
N TRP A 58 11.83 10.66 -8.23
CA TRP A 58 10.94 10.73 -7.07
C TRP A 58 9.70 9.83 -7.19
N GLU A 59 9.41 9.13 -6.11
CA GLU A 59 8.11 8.49 -5.86
C GLU A 59 7.36 9.29 -4.78
N LEU A 60 6.15 9.74 -5.09
CA LEU A 60 5.32 10.56 -4.23
C LEU A 60 4.23 9.71 -3.58
N LYS A 61 4.24 9.68 -2.24
CA LYS A 61 3.19 9.02 -1.45
C LYS A 61 2.46 10.04 -0.58
N THR A 62 1.14 10.01 -0.64
CA THR A 62 0.28 10.83 0.21
C THR A 62 -0.44 9.97 1.24
N GLN A 63 -0.67 10.54 2.42
CA GLN A 63 -1.47 9.91 3.46
C GLN A 63 -2.30 10.96 4.19
N ARG A 64 -3.52 10.64 4.61
CA ARG A 64 -4.28 11.54 5.48
C ARG A 64 -3.60 11.63 6.85
N LYS A 65 -3.42 12.82 7.38
CA LYS A 65 -2.73 13.12 8.66
C LYS A 65 -3.31 12.38 9.85
N LYS A 66 -4.62 12.12 9.86
CA LYS A 66 -5.33 11.35 10.90
C LYS A 66 -5.44 9.86 10.58
N ALA A 67 -4.81 9.37 9.51
CA ALA A 67 -4.82 7.95 9.19
C ALA A 67 -3.87 7.19 10.12
N ASN A 68 -4.35 6.07 10.65
CA ASN A 68 -3.55 5.11 11.41
C ASN A 68 -3.06 3.94 10.54
N SER A 69 -3.29 3.99 9.23
CA SER A 69 -2.89 2.94 8.30
C SER A 69 -1.38 2.99 8.01
N LEU A 70 -0.84 1.89 7.52
CA LEU A 70 0.49 1.88 6.92
C LEU A 70 0.46 2.60 5.57
N ILE A 71 1.62 3.13 5.15
CA ILE A 71 1.81 3.65 3.80
C ILE A 71 2.30 2.52 2.91
N THR A 72 1.60 2.29 1.80
CA THR A 72 2.01 1.33 0.79
C THR A 72 3.17 1.92 -0.03
N LEU A 73 4.31 1.24 -0.02
CA LEU A 73 5.46 1.61 -0.85
C LEU A 73 5.27 1.13 -2.29
N PHE A 74 5.17 -0.18 -2.47
CA PHE A 74 5.01 -0.82 -3.77
C PHE A 74 4.30 -2.17 -3.60
N HIS A 75 3.89 -2.76 -4.71
CA HIS A 75 3.34 -4.11 -4.79
C HIS A 75 4.31 -4.99 -5.56
N GLN A 76 4.52 -6.21 -5.08
CA GLN A 76 5.38 -7.19 -5.74
C GLN A 76 4.79 -8.58 -5.52
N ASP A 77 4.54 -9.30 -6.60
CA ASP A 77 4.07 -10.68 -6.54
C ASP A 77 5.21 -11.64 -6.18
N PRO A 78 4.93 -12.70 -5.39
CA PRO A 78 5.92 -13.70 -5.06
C PRO A 78 6.31 -14.55 -6.29
N GLU A 79 7.50 -15.11 -6.24
CA GLU A 79 7.98 -16.10 -7.22
C GLU A 79 7.48 -17.52 -6.85
N PRO A 80 7.14 -18.39 -7.83
CA PRO A 80 7.07 -18.14 -9.27
C PRO A 80 5.84 -17.32 -9.67
N ARG A 81 6.02 -16.42 -10.65
CA ARG A 81 4.91 -15.73 -11.30
C ARG A 81 4.18 -16.72 -12.21
N ILE A 82 3.09 -17.27 -11.71
CA ILE A 82 2.21 -18.20 -12.43
C ILE A 82 0.85 -17.54 -12.68
N LEU A 83 0.09 -18.05 -13.66
CA LEU A 83 -1.20 -17.47 -14.08
C LEU A 83 -2.19 -17.30 -12.92
N GLU A 84 -2.23 -18.27 -12.02
CA GLU A 84 -2.94 -18.15 -10.75
C GLU A 84 -1.95 -17.77 -9.65
N SER A 85 -2.08 -16.57 -9.09
CA SER A 85 -1.13 -16.10 -8.07
C SER A 85 -0.98 -17.13 -6.94
N VAL A 86 0.25 -17.28 -6.41
CA VAL A 86 0.51 -18.11 -5.22
C VAL A 86 -0.41 -17.71 -4.07
N VAL A 87 -0.78 -16.43 -3.98
CA VAL A 87 -1.72 -15.91 -2.99
C VAL A 87 -3.10 -16.53 -3.16
N SER A 88 -3.68 -16.49 -4.36
CA SER A 88 -5.01 -17.05 -4.63
C SER A 88 -5.03 -18.56 -4.51
N ARG A 89 -4.05 -19.24 -5.10
CA ARG A 89 -4.03 -20.72 -5.18
C ARG A 89 -3.70 -21.39 -3.86
N LEU A 90 -2.74 -20.84 -3.11
CA LEU A 90 -2.24 -21.44 -1.86
C LEU A 90 -2.75 -20.71 -0.63
N LEU A 91 -2.49 -19.41 -0.52
CA LEU A 91 -2.78 -18.69 0.73
C LEU A 91 -4.27 -18.55 0.99
N LEU A 92 -5.05 -18.19 -0.03
CA LEU A 92 -6.50 -18.04 0.10
C LEU A 92 -7.18 -19.40 0.30
N SER A 93 -6.79 -20.43 -0.45
CA SER A 93 -7.38 -21.78 -0.36
C SER A 93 -7.16 -22.45 0.99
N TYR A 94 -5.96 -22.37 1.55
CA TYR A 94 -5.61 -23.09 2.79
C TYR A 94 -5.73 -22.23 4.06
N TYR A 95 -5.58 -20.91 3.94
CA TYR A 95 -5.49 -20.01 5.09
C TYR A 95 -6.47 -18.82 5.01
N GLY A 96 -7.30 -18.76 3.98
CA GLY A 96 -8.36 -17.76 3.84
C GLY A 96 -9.53 -18.00 4.77
N TRP A 97 -10.40 -16.99 4.88
CA TRP A 97 -11.64 -17.04 5.65
C TRP A 97 -12.75 -16.32 4.90
N PRO A 98 -14.04 -16.61 5.19
CA PRO A 98 -15.14 -15.92 4.53
C PRO A 98 -15.00 -14.40 4.64
N HIS A 99 -15.18 -13.70 3.52
CA HIS A 99 -15.11 -12.25 3.51
C HIS A 99 -16.27 -11.68 4.34
N LYS A 100 -16.02 -10.60 5.09
CA LYS A 100 -17.03 -9.99 5.99
C LYS A 100 -18.32 -9.52 5.29
N GLU A 101 -18.24 -9.29 3.98
CA GLU A 101 -19.35 -8.88 3.10
C GLU A 101 -19.80 -10.00 2.14
N ALA A 102 -19.37 -11.25 2.36
CA ALA A 102 -19.87 -12.41 1.63
C ALA A 102 -21.37 -12.60 1.89
N GLY A 103 -22.13 -12.91 0.85
CA GLY A 103 -23.60 -12.96 0.88
C GLY A 103 -24.29 -11.60 0.95
N LYS A 104 -23.53 -10.49 1.01
CA LYS A 104 -24.05 -9.12 0.97
C LYS A 104 -23.66 -8.43 -0.33
N LYS A 105 -22.43 -7.92 -0.38
CA LYS A 105 -21.88 -7.24 -1.56
C LYS A 105 -21.26 -8.24 -2.54
N TYR A 106 -20.78 -9.36 -2.03
CA TYR A 106 -20.11 -10.41 -2.80
C TYR A 106 -20.89 -11.73 -2.65
N PRO A 107 -20.64 -12.73 -3.51
CA PRO A 107 -21.22 -14.06 -3.35
C PRO A 107 -20.94 -14.66 -1.96
N GLU A 108 -21.77 -15.61 -1.52
CA GLU A 108 -21.59 -16.31 -0.24
C GLU A 108 -20.24 -17.05 -0.15
N THR A 109 -19.68 -17.43 -1.30
CA THR A 109 -18.40 -18.12 -1.43
C THR A 109 -17.18 -17.21 -1.39
N GLU A 110 -17.34 -15.89 -1.25
CA GLU A 110 -16.23 -14.94 -1.26
C GLU A 110 -15.31 -15.16 -0.04
N MET A 111 -14.02 -15.38 -0.31
CA MET A 111 -12.99 -15.59 0.70
C MET A 111 -12.04 -14.40 0.78
N SER A 112 -11.34 -14.25 1.91
CA SER A 112 -10.36 -13.21 2.15
C SER A 112 -9.11 -13.77 2.80
N PHE A 113 -7.95 -13.28 2.34
CA PHE A 113 -6.69 -13.47 3.04
C PHE A 113 -6.00 -12.11 3.16
N ARG A 114 -5.94 -11.57 4.39
CA ARG A 114 -5.31 -10.27 4.69
C ARG A 114 -4.40 -10.41 5.92
N SER A 115 -3.09 -10.32 5.73
CA SER A 115 -2.11 -10.45 6.82
C SER A 115 -1.07 -9.35 6.77
N THR A 116 -1.03 -8.50 7.80
CA THR A 116 0.14 -7.63 8.04
C THR A 116 1.20 -8.44 8.76
N THR A 117 2.28 -8.75 8.06
CA THR A 117 3.31 -9.69 8.51
C THR A 117 4.64 -8.95 8.71
N TYR A 118 5.37 -9.29 9.76
CA TYR A 118 6.58 -8.57 10.19
C TYR A 118 7.81 -9.48 10.10
N GLY A 119 8.99 -8.88 10.05
CA GLY A 119 10.25 -9.63 10.04
C GLY A 119 10.75 -10.07 11.42
N ASN A 120 10.27 -9.42 12.49
CA ASN A 120 10.79 -9.61 13.85
C ASN A 120 9.92 -10.50 14.74
N ARG A 121 8.75 -10.95 14.26
CA ARG A 121 7.86 -11.84 15.02
C ARG A 121 6.85 -12.52 14.10
N PHE A 122 6.33 -13.64 14.57
CA PHE A 122 5.19 -14.31 13.98
C PHE A 122 3.90 -13.53 14.26
N THR A 123 2.99 -13.52 13.30
CA THR A 123 1.60 -13.12 13.50
C THR A 123 0.89 -14.16 14.37
N ASP A 124 -0.30 -13.82 14.85
CA ASP A 124 -1.18 -14.79 15.52
C ASP A 124 -1.59 -15.96 14.63
N ARG A 125 -1.50 -15.77 13.33
CA ARG A 125 -1.71 -16.81 12.32
C ARG A 125 -0.43 -17.54 11.93
N GLY A 126 0.64 -17.41 12.70
CA GLY A 126 1.86 -18.19 12.50
C GLY A 126 2.67 -17.78 11.26
N PHE A 127 2.49 -16.56 10.73
CA PHE A 127 3.25 -16.07 9.58
C PHE A 127 4.35 -15.08 10.00
N THR A 128 5.51 -15.11 9.35
CA THR A 128 6.59 -14.11 9.51
C THR A 128 7.27 -13.85 8.17
N ILE A 129 7.96 -12.72 8.06
CA ILE A 129 8.91 -12.46 6.99
C ILE A 129 10.31 -12.86 7.46
N LYS A 130 11.11 -13.46 6.58
CA LYS A 130 12.55 -13.62 6.79
C LYS A 130 13.31 -13.02 5.62
N VAL A 131 14.42 -12.35 5.92
CA VAL A 131 15.32 -11.80 4.91
C VAL A 131 16.55 -12.69 4.86
N ASN A 132 16.76 -13.35 3.72
CA ASN A 132 17.93 -14.15 3.46
C ASN A 132 18.87 -13.36 2.54
N SER A 133 19.89 -12.75 3.12
CA SER A 133 20.85 -11.92 2.38
C SER A 133 21.76 -12.73 1.46
N LEU A 134 22.07 -13.99 1.81
CA LEU A 134 22.93 -14.86 0.99
C LEU A 134 22.25 -15.22 -0.33
N SER A 135 20.99 -15.66 -0.26
CA SER A 135 20.20 -15.95 -1.47
C SER A 135 19.53 -14.72 -2.07
N ARG A 136 19.67 -13.55 -1.43
CA ARG A 136 19.00 -12.28 -1.78
C ARG A 136 17.47 -12.41 -1.90
N LYS A 137 16.84 -13.12 -0.96
CA LYS A 137 15.40 -13.39 -0.94
C LYS A 137 14.71 -12.80 0.28
N ILE A 138 13.45 -12.40 0.08
CA ILE A 138 12.50 -12.15 1.16
C ILE A 138 11.52 -13.32 1.14
N GLU A 139 11.42 -14.02 2.26
CA GLU A 139 10.67 -15.26 2.38
C GLU A 139 9.45 -15.04 3.28
N PHE A 140 8.29 -15.48 2.81
CA PHE A 140 7.06 -15.53 3.60
C PHE A 140 6.94 -16.91 4.23
N VAL A 141 7.10 -16.98 5.56
CA VAL A 141 7.25 -18.25 6.28
C VAL A 141 6.04 -18.48 7.16
N PHE A 142 5.50 -19.71 7.13
CA PHE A 142 4.47 -20.20 8.03
C PHE A 142 5.05 -21.19 9.04
N ASN A 143 4.64 -21.09 10.31
CA ASN A 143 4.93 -22.08 11.35
C ASN A 143 3.66 -22.32 12.20
N PRO A 144 3.08 -23.54 12.17
CA PRO A 144 1.86 -23.85 12.91
C PRO A 144 2.04 -23.81 14.44
N GLU A 145 3.24 -24.04 14.96
CA GLU A 145 3.53 -23.95 16.41
C GLU A 145 3.47 -22.51 16.94
N LYS A 146 3.46 -21.52 16.03
CA LYS A 146 3.41 -20.09 16.35
C LYS A 146 2.01 -19.51 16.19
N LEU A 147 0.99 -20.35 16.00
CA LEU A 147 -0.40 -19.93 16.06
C LEU A 147 -0.70 -19.44 17.48
N THR A 148 -0.97 -18.15 17.60
CA THR A 148 -1.38 -17.53 18.85
C THR A 148 -2.85 -17.16 18.78
N LYS A 149 -3.46 -16.89 19.92
CA LYS A 149 -4.86 -16.50 19.97
C LYS A 149 -5.11 -15.00 19.65
N ARG A 150 -4.10 -14.13 19.34
CA ARG A 150 -4.24 -12.66 19.06
C ARG A 150 -2.91 -11.93 18.75
N GLY A 151 -2.86 -11.06 17.72
CA GLY A 151 -1.65 -10.34 17.21
C GLY A 151 -1.21 -9.01 17.85
N ILE A 152 -0.19 -8.32 17.25
CA ILE A 152 -0.02 -6.83 17.01
C ILE A 152 1.46 -6.36 16.78
N ASN A 153 1.56 -5.25 16.00
CA ASN A 153 2.57 -4.35 15.35
C ASN A 153 3.98 -3.96 15.89
N SER A 154 4.83 -3.47 14.94
CA SER A 154 5.92 -2.44 14.97
C SER A 154 7.07 -2.79 13.98
N GLY A 155 7.77 -1.93 13.21
CA GLY A 155 7.72 -0.50 12.83
C GLY A 155 9.04 -0.13 12.07
N VAL A 156 9.01 0.58 10.93
CA VAL A 156 10.19 1.10 10.17
C VAL A 156 9.87 2.49 9.58
N LYS A 157 10.86 3.38 9.44
CA LYS A 157 10.70 4.79 9.02
C LYS A 157 10.69 4.99 7.49
N MET A 158 9.83 5.90 7.03
CA MET A 158 9.59 6.33 5.64
C MET A 158 9.27 7.84 5.64
N LEU A 159 9.59 8.57 4.56
CA LEU A 159 9.16 9.96 4.37
C LEU A 159 7.75 9.99 3.78
N ALA A 160 6.81 10.56 4.53
CA ALA A 160 5.38 10.60 4.21
C ALA A 160 4.90 12.05 4.08
N VAL A 161 4.14 12.35 3.03
CA VAL A 161 3.42 13.62 2.93
C VAL A 161 2.04 13.44 3.55
N THR A 162 1.73 14.22 4.60
CA THR A 162 0.45 14.16 5.30
C THR A 162 -0.53 15.23 4.83
N VAL A 163 -1.80 14.86 4.63
CA VAL A 163 -2.87 15.78 4.21
C VAL A 163 -4.03 15.79 5.20
N GLU A 164 -4.70 16.92 5.39
CA GLU A 164 -5.97 16.96 6.13
C GLU A 164 -7.14 16.91 5.15
N THR A 165 -8.23 16.23 5.52
CA THR A 165 -9.41 16.12 4.64
C THR A 165 -10.68 16.40 5.42
N ARG A 166 -11.56 17.24 4.87
CA ARG A 166 -12.85 17.61 5.45
C ARG A 166 -13.95 17.36 4.40
N ARG A 167 -15.02 16.68 4.80
CA ARG A 167 -16.24 16.60 3.97
C ARG A 167 -17.04 17.90 4.17
N LYS A 168 -17.47 18.55 3.08
CA LYS A 168 -18.57 19.53 3.17
C LYS A 168 -19.80 18.76 3.66
N ARG A 169 -20.41 19.26 4.74
CA ARG A 169 -21.74 18.82 5.15
C ARG A 169 -22.76 19.32 4.13
#